data_AF-A0A843TDF2-F1
#
_entry.id   AF-A0A843TDF2-F1
#
_cell.length_a   1.000
_cell.length_b   1.000
_cell.length_c   1.000
_cell.angle_alpha   90.00
_cell.angle_beta   90.00
_cell.angle_gamma   90.00
#
_symmetry.space_group_name_H-M   'P 1'
#
loop_
_entity.id
_entity.type
_entity.pdbx_description
1 polymer ?
#
loop_
_entity_poly.entity_id
_entity_poly.type
_entity_poly.pdbx_seq_one_letter_code
_entity_poly.pdbx_strand_id
1 'polypeptide(L)'
;MESRGFVAEGHSINRPPFFDGTDYPYRKNRMMVFLRAQNYEVWRIVEKGPIELTGDEDQWTREQIRRVTLNYSAMNMLQCAIHPKEYSGISMCKSAKEMWDKLELLYEGTS
;
A
#
# COMPACT_ATOMS: atom_id res chain seq x y z
N MET A 1 -10.56 -22.87 21.20
CA MET A 1 -10.33 -21.41 21.11
C MET A 1 -8.86 -21.21 20.80
N GLU A 2 -8.52 -21.11 19.52
CA GLU A 2 -7.15 -20.78 19.12
C GLU A 2 -7.00 -19.26 19.15
N SER A 3 -6.24 -18.76 20.12
CA SER A 3 -5.75 -17.40 20.14
C SER A 3 -4.78 -17.22 18.97
N ARG A 4 -5.30 -16.90 17.78
CA ARG A 4 -4.47 -16.35 16.71
C ARG A 4 -3.88 -15.06 17.24
N GLY A 5 -2.57 -15.07 17.50
CA GLY A 5 -1.85 -13.95 18.06
C GLY A 5 -2.01 -12.71 17.19
N PHE A 6 -2.96 -11.85 17.57
CA PHE A 6 -2.93 -10.46 17.18
C PHE A 6 -1.68 -9.88 17.84
N VAL A 7 -0.66 -9.58 17.04
CA VAL A 7 0.43 -8.73 17.51
C VAL A 7 -0.23 -7.39 17.84
N ALA A 8 -0.19 -6.99 19.11
CA ALA A 8 -0.72 -5.70 19.54
C ALA A 8 -0.08 -4.58 18.71
N GLU A 9 -0.89 -3.62 18.22
CA GLU A 9 -0.37 -2.43 17.53
C GLU A 9 0.65 -1.72 18.42
N GLY A 10 1.89 -1.54 17.92
CA GLY A 10 2.88 -0.76 18.67
C GLY A 10 4.36 -1.13 18.57
N HIS A 11 4.79 -2.19 17.86
CA HIS A 11 6.16 -2.71 18.08
C HIS A 11 7.07 -2.93 16.85
N SER A 12 6.72 -2.46 15.65
CA SER A 12 7.65 -2.55 14.51
C SER A 12 7.64 -1.31 13.63
N ILE A 13 8.83 -0.79 13.35
CA ILE A 13 9.08 0.25 12.33
C ILE A 13 9.21 -0.36 10.93
N ASN A 14 9.37 -1.68 10.83
CA ASN A 14 9.62 -2.41 9.58
C ASN A 14 8.38 -3.15 9.07
N ARG A 15 7.32 -3.26 9.88
CA ARG A 15 6.06 -3.89 9.45
C ARG A 15 5.02 -2.80 9.17
N PRO A 16 4.29 -2.90 8.05
CA PRO A 16 3.20 -1.98 7.77
C PRO A 16 2.11 -2.10 8.86
N PRO A 17 1.41 -0.99 9.18
CA PRO A 17 0.23 -1.07 10.04
C PRO A 17 -0.84 -1.91 9.36
N PHE A 18 -1.47 -2.79 10.11
CA PHE A 18 -2.52 -3.67 9.59
C PHE A 18 -3.83 -2.89 9.47
N PHE A 19 -4.67 -3.17 8.47
CA PHE A 19 -6.02 -2.61 8.33
C PHE A 19 -7.06 -3.69 8.66
N ASP A 20 -7.71 -3.61 9.81
CA ASP A 20 -8.76 -4.56 10.24
C ASP A 20 -10.17 -3.95 10.33
N GLY A 21 -10.32 -2.69 9.91
CA GLY A 21 -11.58 -1.95 9.96
C GLY A 21 -11.84 -1.15 11.24
N THR A 22 -10.91 -1.14 12.19
CA THR A 22 -11.00 -0.28 13.39
C THR A 22 -10.08 0.93 13.28
N ASP A 23 -10.51 2.09 13.79
CA ASP A 23 -9.74 3.35 13.83
C ASP A 23 -8.97 3.65 12.53
N TYR A 24 -9.72 3.74 11.43
CA TYR A 24 -9.17 4.01 10.11
C TYR A 24 -8.31 5.29 10.06
N PRO A 25 -8.70 6.43 10.65
CA PRO A 25 -7.87 7.63 10.65
C PRO A 25 -6.48 7.40 11.27
N TYR A 26 -6.40 6.68 12.39
CA TYR A 26 -5.12 6.33 13.00
C TYR A 26 -4.26 5.45 12.07
N ARG A 27 -4.85 4.38 11.52
CA ARG A 27 -4.13 3.43 10.64
C ARG A 27 -3.70 4.05 9.32
N LYS A 28 -4.53 4.91 8.74
CA LYS A 28 -4.21 5.73 7.57
C LYS A 28 -2.98 6.59 7.84
N ASN A 29 -2.99 7.35 8.93
CA ASN A 29 -1.85 8.20 9.33
C ASN A 29 -0.58 7.37 9.55
N ARG A 30 -0.67 6.23 10.23
CA ARG A 30 0.47 5.32 10.43
C ARG A 30 1.01 4.78 9.12
N MET A 31 0.16 4.43 8.16
CA MET A 31 0.59 3.91 6.86
C MET A 31 1.30 4.98 6.04
N MET A 32 0.77 6.20 6.02
CA MET A 32 1.43 7.33 5.35
C MET A 32 2.84 7.58 5.92
N VAL A 33 2.99 7.55 7.24
CA VAL A 33 4.30 7.70 7.90
C VAL A 33 5.23 6.53 7.58
N PHE A 34 4.73 5.30 7.62
CA PHE A 34 5.49 4.09 7.30
C PHE A 34 6.08 4.14 5.87
N LEU A 35 5.24 4.45 4.86
CA LEU A 35 5.67 4.54 3.47
C LEU A 35 6.71 5.66 3.26
N ARG A 36 6.49 6.82 3.86
CA ARG A 36 7.43 7.96 3.79
C ARG A 36 8.77 7.64 4.44
N ALA A 37 8.76 6.93 5.57
CA ALA A 37 9.97 6.51 6.28
C ALA A 37 10.75 5.46 5.50
N GLN A 38 10.07 4.55 4.80
CA GLN A 38 10.69 3.49 4.02
C GLN A 38 11.38 4.03 2.76
N ASN A 39 10.67 4.86 1.99
CA ASN A 39 11.22 5.58 0.85
C ASN A 39 10.25 6.71 0.45
N TYR A 40 10.70 7.95 0.46
CA TYR A 40 9.86 9.09 0.11
C TYR A 40 9.32 9.03 -1.34
N GLU A 41 10.06 8.41 -2.27
CA GLU A 41 9.58 8.21 -3.64
C GLU A 41 8.46 7.18 -3.72
N VAL A 42 8.43 6.18 -2.82
CA VAL A 42 7.32 5.23 -2.72
C VAL A 42 6.03 5.97 -2.34
N TRP A 43 6.08 6.85 -1.34
CA TRP A 43 4.92 7.68 -0.98
C TRP A 43 4.43 8.50 -2.17
N ARG A 44 5.35 9.10 -2.94
CA ARG A 44 4.97 9.88 -4.13
C ARG A 44 4.26 9.05 -5.20
N ILE A 45 4.63 7.79 -5.41
CA ILE A 45 3.94 6.89 -6.34
C ILE A 45 2.55 6.53 -5.81
N VAL A 46 2.42 6.28 -4.50
CA VAL A 46 1.12 6.03 -3.86
C VAL A 46 0.20 7.24 -3.95
N GLU A 47 0.72 8.45 -3.75
CA GLU A 47 -0.07 9.70 -3.74
C GLU A 47 -0.44 10.18 -5.15
N LYS A 48 0.47 10.06 -6.12
CA LYS A 48 0.29 10.64 -7.46
C LYS A 48 0.01 9.63 -8.56
N GLY A 49 0.16 8.35 -8.27
CA GLY A 49 0.12 7.29 -9.28
C GLY A 49 1.48 7.03 -9.94
N PRO A 50 1.66 5.83 -10.51
CA PRO A 50 2.76 5.57 -11.41
C PRO A 50 2.60 6.40 -12.69
N ILE A 51 3.71 6.69 -13.37
CA ILE A 51 3.63 7.16 -14.75
C ILE A 51 3.24 5.96 -15.61
N GLU A 52 2.24 6.14 -16.46
CA GLU A 52 1.92 5.17 -17.51
C GLU A 52 3.14 4.99 -18.41
N LEU A 53 3.76 3.83 -18.33
CA LEU A 53 4.84 3.47 -19.23
C LEU A 53 4.26 2.81 -20.47
N THR A 54 4.69 3.31 -21.62
CA THR A 54 4.31 2.80 -22.94
C THR A 54 5.55 2.32 -23.67
N GLY A 55 5.41 1.32 -24.53
CA GLY A 55 6.49 0.77 -25.33
C GLY A 55 7.09 -0.50 -24.74
N ASP A 56 8.08 -1.04 -25.44
CA ASP A 56 8.76 -2.28 -25.10
C ASP A 56 9.55 -2.16 -23.79
N GLU A 57 9.32 -3.09 -22.86
CA GLU A 57 9.99 -3.11 -21.55
C GLU A 57 11.51 -3.25 -21.70
N ASP A 58 11.97 -3.95 -22.74
CA ASP A 58 13.40 -4.14 -23.02
C ASP A 58 14.10 -2.82 -23.41
N GLN A 59 13.34 -1.80 -23.79
CA GLN A 59 13.84 -0.46 -24.15
C GLN A 59 13.70 0.56 -23.02
N TRP A 60 13.17 0.16 -21.86
CA TRP A 60 12.96 1.08 -20.76
C TRP A 60 14.28 1.62 -20.21
N THR A 61 14.31 2.93 -20.03
CA THR A 61 15.40 3.61 -19.34
C THR A 61 15.47 3.19 -17.87
N ARG A 62 16.65 3.36 -17.25
CA ARG A 62 16.84 3.11 -15.81
C ARG A 62 15.81 3.84 -14.94
N GLU A 63 15.40 5.03 -15.34
CA GLU A 63 14.41 5.82 -14.61
C GLU A 63 12.99 5.23 -14.73
N GLN A 64 12.62 4.71 -15.90
CA GLN A 64 11.35 4.00 -16.11
C GLN A 64 11.30 2.72 -15.26
N ILE A 65 12.36 1.90 -15.31
CA ILE A 65 12.48 0.69 -14.48
C ILE A 65 12.39 1.03 -12.99
N ARG A 66 13.08 2.09 -12.54
CA ARG A 66 13.00 2.58 -11.15
C ARG A 66 11.57 2.89 -10.75
N ARG A 67 10.81 3.61 -11.57
CA ARG A 67 9.42 4.00 -11.26
C ARG A 67 8.50 2.81 -11.15
N VAL A 68 8.61 1.84 -12.05
CA VAL A 68 7.83 0.59 -11.99
C VAL A 68 8.19 -0.21 -10.75
N THR A 69 9.48 -0.29 -10.42
CA THR A 69 9.95 -0.96 -9.21
C THR A 69 9.40 -0.30 -7.95
N LEU A 70 9.39 1.03 -7.89
CA LEU A 70 8.78 1.78 -6.78
C LEU A 70 7.27 1.52 -6.67
N ASN A 71 6.55 1.44 -7.79
CA ASN A 71 5.13 1.09 -7.79
C ASN A 71 4.88 -0.32 -7.24
N TYR A 72 5.59 -1.33 -7.72
CA TYR A 72 5.42 -2.70 -7.22
C TYR A 72 5.88 -2.86 -5.77
N SER A 73 6.93 -2.14 -5.37
CA SER A 73 7.38 -2.08 -3.97
C SER A 73 6.27 -1.51 -3.06
N ALA A 74 5.63 -0.43 -3.50
CA ALA A 74 4.49 0.17 -2.80
C ALA A 74 3.28 -0.78 -2.74
N MET A 75 2.94 -1.44 -3.85
CA MET A 75 1.86 -2.44 -3.89
C MET A 75 2.13 -3.57 -2.88
N ASN A 76 3.35 -4.10 -2.83
CA ASN A 76 3.73 -5.13 -1.88
C ASN A 76 3.57 -4.67 -0.42
N MET A 77 4.03 -3.45 -0.09
CA MET A 77 3.86 -2.88 1.26
C MET A 77 2.38 -2.74 1.66
N LEU A 78 1.53 -2.29 0.72
CA LEU A 78 0.09 -2.18 0.94
C LEU A 78 -0.57 -3.55 1.07
N GLN A 79 -0.20 -4.55 0.24
CA GLN A 79 -0.72 -5.92 0.34
C GLN A 79 -0.44 -6.55 1.70
N CYS A 80 0.76 -6.35 2.26
CA CYS A 80 1.10 -6.84 3.59
C CYS A 80 0.27 -6.19 4.73
N ALA A 81 -0.35 -5.05 4.46
CA ALA A 81 -1.16 -4.29 5.41
C ALA A 81 -2.64 -4.69 5.38
N ILE A 82 -3.09 -5.36 4.32
CA ILE A 82 -4.51 -5.60 4.04
C ILE A 82 -5.00 -6.87 4.73
N HIS A 83 -6.15 -6.79 5.42
CA HIS A 83 -6.82 -7.98 5.93
C HIS A 83 -7.32 -8.87 4.77
N PRO A 84 -7.17 -10.22 4.85
CA PRO A 84 -7.56 -11.13 3.76
C PRO A 84 -8.99 -10.97 3.23
N LYS A 85 -9.93 -10.55 4.10
CA LYS A 85 -11.32 -10.25 3.74
C LYS A 85 -11.45 -9.17 2.66
N GLU A 86 -10.58 -8.17 2.70
CA GLU A 86 -10.59 -7.03 1.77
C GLU A 86 -9.70 -7.26 0.55
N TYR A 87 -8.90 -8.34 0.56
CA TYR A 87 -7.98 -8.67 -0.52
C TYR A 87 -8.69 -8.91 -1.86
N SER A 88 -9.87 -9.53 -1.86
CA SER A 88 -10.64 -9.77 -3.09
C SER A 88 -11.04 -8.48 -3.81
N GLY A 89 -11.23 -7.39 -3.07
CA GLY A 89 -11.47 -6.07 -3.64
C GLY A 89 -10.19 -5.46 -4.23
N ILE A 90 -9.04 -5.67 -3.60
CA ILE A 90 -7.81 -4.95 -3.91
C ILE A 90 -6.91 -5.72 -4.90
N SER A 91 -7.11 -7.02 -5.06
CA SER A 91 -6.31 -7.89 -5.93
C SER A 91 -6.32 -7.49 -7.41
N MET A 92 -7.35 -6.77 -7.85
CA MET A 92 -7.50 -6.31 -9.25
C MET A 92 -6.89 -4.93 -9.52
N CYS A 93 -6.36 -4.26 -8.50
CA CYS A 93 -5.70 -2.96 -8.66
C CYS A 93 -4.38 -3.13 -9.41
N LYS A 94 -4.14 -2.26 -10.40
CA LYS A 94 -2.96 -2.27 -11.27
C LYS A 94 -1.83 -1.37 -10.76
N SER A 95 -2.12 -0.52 -9.78
CA SER A 95 -1.15 0.41 -9.21
C SER A 95 -1.30 0.56 -7.72
N ALA A 96 -0.24 1.02 -7.06
CA ALA A 96 -0.28 1.33 -5.63
C ALA A 96 -1.26 2.48 -5.31
N LYS A 97 -1.44 3.43 -6.23
CA LYS A 97 -2.44 4.50 -6.13
C LYS A 97 -3.85 3.94 -6.14
N GLU A 98 -4.18 3.06 -7.09
CA GLU A 98 -5.50 2.41 -7.13
C GLU A 98 -5.78 1.60 -5.86
N MET A 99 -4.76 0.88 -5.34
CA MET A 99 -4.90 0.17 -4.07
C MET A 99 -5.19 1.12 -2.91
N TRP A 100 -4.45 2.22 -2.83
CA TRP A 100 -4.61 3.24 -1.79
C TRP A 100 -5.98 3.92 -1.85
N ASP A 101 -6.40 4.36 -3.04
CA ASP A 101 -7.70 5.00 -3.25
C ASP A 101 -8.85 4.06 -2.89
N LYS A 102 -8.71 2.78 -3.23
CA LYS A 102 -9.70 1.78 -2.87
C LYS A 102 -9.75 1.55 -1.36
N LEU A 103 -8.61 1.55 -0.68
CA LEU A 103 -8.57 1.51 0.79
C LEU A 103 -9.23 2.73 1.42
N GLU A 104 -8.99 3.92 0.89
CA GLU A 104 -9.68 5.15 1.32
C GLU A 104 -11.20 5.01 1.14
N LEU A 105 -11.66 4.61 -0.05
CA LEU A 105 -13.09 4.41 -0.32
C LEU A 105 -13.75 3.36 0.58
N LEU A 106 -13.07 2.23 0.81
CA LEU A 106 -13.61 1.13 1.62
C LEU A 106 -13.85 1.54 3.06
N TYR A 107 -12.91 2.27 3.68
CA TYR A 107 -12.95 2.58 5.11
C TYR A 107 -13.49 3.97 5.44
N GLU A 108 -13.38 4.96 4.56
CA GLU A 108 -14.04 6.26 4.73
C GLU A 108 -15.53 6.17 4.39
N GLY A 109 -15.95 5.24 3.52
CA GLY A 109 -17.36 5.02 3.16
C GLY A 109 -18.13 4.08 4.10
N THR A 110 -17.47 3.43 5.05
CA THR A 110 -18.11 2.54 6.06
C THR A 110 -18.14 3.13 7.47
N SER A 111 -17.65 4.36 7.67
CA SER A 111 -17.78 5.10 8.94
C SER A 111 -19.11 5.81 9.09
#